data_AF-A0A2J6Q3A4-F1
#
_entry.id   AF-A0A2J6Q3A4-F1
#
_cell.length_a   1.000
_cell.length_b   1.000
_cell.length_c   1.000
_cell.angle_alpha   90.00
_cell.angle_beta   90.00
_cell.angle_gamma   90.00
#
_symmetry.space_group_name_H-M   'P 1'
#
loop_
_entity.id
_entity.type
_entity.pdbx_description
1 polymer ?
#
loop_
_entity_poly.entity_id
_entity_poly.type
_entity_poly.pdbx_seq_one_letter_code
_entity_poly.pdbx_strand_id
1 'polypeptide(L)'
;MIQARDDEVNATALTLHFKYAKYTILLLTEPLTPFSTIKADLLTILKERYPDGLESSKSPSRTKLPDSILDIVLGVQTDSYDPSKGWDELNTGSGIINESPKSLGLKDGAKIAFAFVGEEEEDKEAKELFHVEYPNLDELYPEEMAE
;
A
#
# COMPACT_ATOMS: atom_id res chain seq x y z
N MET A 1 18.54 -21.29 -38.71
CA MET A 1 18.54 -20.71 -37.34
C MET A 1 17.16 -20.13 -37.13
N ILE A 2 16.35 -20.77 -36.29
CA ILE A 2 15.04 -20.23 -35.92
C ILE A 2 15.33 -19.16 -34.87
N GLN A 3 15.10 -17.91 -35.25
CA GLN A 3 15.14 -16.78 -34.34
C GLN A 3 13.93 -16.95 -33.41
N ALA A 4 14.20 -17.41 -32.19
CA ALA A 4 13.20 -17.39 -31.14
C ALA A 4 12.75 -15.94 -31.00
N ARG A 5 11.49 -15.68 -31.34
CA ARG A 5 10.81 -14.51 -30.83
C ARG A 5 10.78 -14.70 -29.33
N ASP A 6 11.58 -13.92 -28.61
CA ASP A 6 11.28 -13.57 -27.23
C ASP A 6 9.98 -12.75 -27.27
N ASP A 7 8.87 -13.40 -27.57
CA ASP A 7 7.54 -12.93 -27.19
C ASP A 7 7.48 -13.10 -25.66
N GLU A 8 8.15 -12.19 -24.97
CA GLU A 8 7.56 -11.39 -23.90
C GLU A 8 6.44 -12.11 -23.13
N VAL A 9 6.80 -13.07 -22.26
CA VAL A 9 5.90 -13.49 -21.16
C VAL A 9 5.89 -12.36 -20.12
N ASN A 10 5.40 -11.16 -20.47
CA ASN A 10 5.35 -10.07 -19.51
C ASN A 10 4.00 -10.10 -18.79
N ALA A 11 4.06 -10.44 -17.50
CA ALA A 11 2.95 -10.53 -16.56
C ALA A 11 1.80 -9.53 -16.86
N THR A 12 0.61 -10.06 -17.20
CA THR A 12 -0.58 -9.23 -17.50
C THR A 12 -1.09 -8.49 -16.26
N ALA A 13 -0.73 -8.96 -15.07
CA ALA A 13 -1.14 -8.39 -13.80
C ALA A 13 0.07 -8.14 -12.89
N LEU A 14 -0.04 -7.11 -12.05
CA LEU A 14 0.88 -6.70 -11.02
C LEU A 14 0.32 -7.11 -9.66
N THR A 15 1.17 -7.65 -8.79
CA THR A 15 0.87 -7.85 -7.38
C THR A 15 1.33 -6.62 -6.62
N LEU A 16 0.40 -5.85 -6.07
CA LEU A 16 0.69 -4.67 -5.25
C LEU A 16 0.62 -5.04 -3.76
N HIS A 17 1.59 -4.53 -2.98
CA HIS A 17 1.73 -4.79 -1.56
C HIS A 17 1.22 -3.60 -0.75
N PHE A 18 -0.04 -3.62 -0.33
CA PHE A 18 -0.66 -2.59 0.50
C PHE A 18 -0.24 -2.75 1.96
N LYS A 19 0.32 -1.69 2.54
CA LYS A 19 0.96 -1.68 3.87
C LYS A 19 0.21 -0.75 4.83
N TYR A 20 -0.10 -1.26 6.02
CA TYR A 20 -0.62 -0.50 7.15
C TYR A 20 -0.18 -1.16 8.46
N ALA A 21 0.52 -0.43 9.33
CA ALA A 21 1.15 -0.98 10.52
C ALA A 21 1.90 -2.29 10.19
N LYS A 22 1.58 -3.38 10.88
CA LYS A 22 2.08 -4.74 10.62
C LYS A 22 1.42 -5.46 9.44
N TYR A 23 0.31 -4.95 8.92
CA TYR A 23 -0.50 -5.61 7.89
C TYR A 23 0.09 -5.41 6.49
N THR A 24 0.06 -6.49 5.71
CA THR A 24 0.35 -6.46 4.27
C THR A 24 -0.76 -7.17 3.52
N ILE A 25 -1.45 -6.44 2.66
CA ILE A 25 -2.53 -6.96 1.81
C ILE A 25 -2.01 -7.02 0.38
N LEU A 26 -2.11 -8.18 -0.25
CA LEU A 26 -1.62 -8.44 -1.59
C LEU A 26 -2.81 -8.37 -2.55
N LEU A 27 -2.80 -7.42 -3.48
CA LEU A 27 -3.81 -7.33 -4.53
C LEU A 27 -3.19 -7.57 -5.89
N LEU A 28 -3.75 -8.51 -6.64
CA LEU A 28 -3.43 -8.73 -8.04
C LEU A 28 -4.29 -7.80 -8.89
N THR A 29 -3.67 -6.96 -9.72
CA THR A 29 -4.39 -5.96 -10.54
C THR A 29 -3.72 -5.78 -11.90
N GLU A 30 -4.47 -5.40 -12.91
CA GLU A 30 -3.88 -5.02 -14.19
C GLU A 30 -3.16 -3.66 -14.09
N PRO A 31 -2.07 -3.42 -14.86
CA PRO A 31 -1.33 -2.16 -14.82
C PRO A 31 -2.17 -0.90 -15.14
N LEU A 32 -3.27 -1.06 -15.89
CA LEU A 32 -4.17 0.02 -16.30
C LEU A 32 -5.40 0.16 -15.40
N THR A 33 -5.55 -0.69 -14.38
CA THR A 33 -6.68 -0.58 -13.44
C THR A 33 -6.62 0.75 -12.69
N PRO A 34 -7.70 1.55 -12.69
CA PRO A 34 -7.74 2.79 -11.92
C PRO A 34 -7.60 2.57 -10.42
N PHE A 35 -6.93 3.49 -9.71
CA PHE A 35 -6.80 3.40 -8.26
C PHE A 35 -8.14 3.46 -7.51
N SER A 36 -9.18 4.07 -8.09
CA SER A 36 -10.53 4.02 -7.51
C SER A 36 -11.05 2.59 -7.38
N THR A 37 -10.86 1.77 -8.41
CA THR A 37 -11.21 0.34 -8.38
C THR A 37 -10.34 -0.40 -7.38
N ILE A 38 -9.03 -0.18 -7.39
CA ILE A 38 -8.09 -0.84 -6.46
C ILE A 38 -8.42 -0.48 -5.00
N LYS A 39 -8.78 0.77 -4.70
CA LYS A 39 -9.25 1.19 -3.36
C LYS A 39 -10.56 0.50 -2.97
N ALA A 40 -11.48 0.31 -3.92
CA ALA A 40 -12.74 -0.40 -3.66
C ALA A 40 -12.50 -1.89 -3.32
N ASP A 41 -11.61 -2.55 -4.06
CA ASP A 41 -11.22 -3.94 -3.78
C ASP A 41 -10.51 -4.05 -2.42
N LEU A 42 -9.58 -3.13 -2.14
CA LEU A 42 -8.90 -3.05 -0.85
C LEU A 42 -9.91 -2.88 0.29
N LEU A 43 -10.85 -1.93 0.18
CA LEU A 43 -11.84 -1.67 1.22
C LEU A 43 -12.77 -2.87 1.44
N THR A 44 -13.16 -3.55 0.37
CA THR A 44 -13.98 -4.77 0.44
C THR A 44 -13.25 -5.85 1.24
N ILE A 45 -11.98 -6.13 0.91
CA ILE A 45 -11.16 -7.12 1.61
C ILE A 45 -10.95 -6.73 3.08
N LEU A 46 -10.72 -5.45 3.36
CA LEU A 46 -10.59 -4.94 4.71
C LEU A 46 -11.87 -5.19 5.53
N LYS A 47 -13.04 -4.85 4.99
CA LYS A 47 -14.33 -5.06 5.68
C LYS A 47 -14.64 -6.54 5.91
N GLU A 48 -14.27 -7.41 4.97
CA GLU A 48 -14.49 -8.86 5.10
C GLU A 48 -13.56 -9.53 6.11
N ARG A 49 -12.28 -9.16 6.12
CA ARG A 49 -11.24 -9.83 6.93
C ARG A 49 -11.01 -9.18 8.29
N TYR A 50 -11.29 -7.88 8.40
CA TYR A 50 -11.04 -7.07 9.59
C TYR A 50 -12.28 -6.23 9.94
N PRO A 51 -13.46 -6.85 10.18
CA PRO A 51 -14.70 -6.11 10.43
C PRO A 51 -14.62 -5.19 11.65
N ASP A 52 -13.76 -5.53 12.63
CA ASP A 52 -13.54 -4.74 13.84
C ASP A 52 -12.43 -3.67 13.69
N GLY A 53 -11.89 -3.48 12.49
CA GLY A 53 -10.81 -2.55 12.19
C GLY A 53 -9.39 -3.14 12.29
N LEU A 54 -8.40 -2.28 12.09
CA LEU A 54 -6.98 -2.65 12.05
C LEU A 54 -6.27 -2.24 13.35
N GLU A 55 -5.38 -3.09 13.84
CA GLU A 55 -4.51 -2.79 14.98
C GLU A 55 -3.30 -1.94 14.56
N SER A 56 -2.81 -1.07 15.44
CA SER A 56 -1.61 -0.28 15.20
C SER A 56 -0.83 -0.10 16.51
N SER A 57 0.51 -0.08 16.46
CA SER A 57 1.30 0.27 17.65
C SER A 57 1.14 1.72 18.09
N LYS A 58 0.67 2.62 17.21
CA LYS A 58 0.45 4.03 17.53
C LYS A 58 -0.78 4.28 18.42
N SER A 59 -1.71 3.33 18.51
CA SER A 59 -2.93 3.48 19.29
C SER A 59 -3.38 2.17 19.94
N PRO A 60 -3.80 2.18 21.21
CA PRO A 60 -4.33 0.98 21.86
C PRO A 60 -5.69 0.53 21.30
N SER A 61 -6.41 1.42 20.61
CA SER A 61 -7.68 1.10 19.96
C SER A 61 -7.49 0.74 18.48
N ARG A 62 -8.33 -0.17 17.97
CA ARG A 62 -8.36 -0.47 16.53
C ARG A 62 -8.81 0.73 15.71
N THR A 63 -8.11 1.00 14.63
CA THR A 63 -8.48 1.99 13.64
C THR A 63 -9.69 1.48 12.87
N LYS A 64 -10.79 2.22 12.94
CA LYS A 64 -12.02 1.89 12.22
C LYS A 64 -11.81 1.99 10.72
N LEU A 65 -12.44 1.10 9.98
CA LEU A 65 -12.44 1.16 8.52
C LEU A 65 -13.37 2.29 8.05
N PRO A 66 -13.01 3.02 6.99
CA PRO A 66 -13.86 4.06 6.43
C PRO A 66 -15.06 3.46 5.71
N ASP A 67 -16.10 4.28 5.52
CA ASP A 67 -17.25 3.90 4.71
C ASP A 67 -17.01 4.12 3.22
N SER A 68 -16.25 5.16 2.87
CA SER A 68 -15.95 5.58 1.50
C SER A 68 -14.51 5.28 1.10
N ILE A 69 -14.29 4.99 -0.19
CA ILE A 69 -12.95 4.87 -0.77
C ILE A 69 -12.22 6.22 -0.85
N LEU A 70 -12.95 7.34 -0.74
CA LEU A 70 -12.39 8.69 -0.76
C LEU A 70 -11.58 8.98 0.50
N ASP A 71 -11.94 8.34 1.61
CA ASP A 71 -11.29 8.47 2.90
C ASP A 71 -10.04 7.57 2.98
N ILE A 72 -9.68 6.89 1.88
CA ILE A 72 -8.45 6.10 1.77
C ILE A 72 -7.42 6.90 1.00
N VAL A 73 -6.34 7.27 1.67
CA VAL A 73 -5.15 7.86 1.06
C VAL A 73 -4.11 6.78 0.81
N LEU A 74 -3.34 6.93 -0.28
CA LEU A 74 -2.30 6.00 -0.68
C LEU A 74 -0.96 6.73 -0.73
N GLY A 75 0.12 6.05 -0.41
CA GLY A 75 1.47 6.59 -0.49
C GLY A 75 2.45 5.59 -1.10
N VAL A 76 3.42 6.08 -1.85
CA VAL A 76 4.55 5.30 -2.37
C VAL A 76 5.80 5.62 -1.56
N GLN A 77 6.74 4.68 -1.51
CA GLN A 77 8.01 4.94 -0.82
C GLN A 77 8.74 6.09 -1.50
N THR A 78 9.11 7.11 -0.72
CA THR A 78 9.96 8.21 -1.18
C THR A 78 11.31 7.69 -1.69
N ASP A 79 11.85 6.70 -0.99
CA ASP A 79 13.04 5.95 -1.41
C ASP A 79 12.74 4.45 -1.32
N SER A 80 12.85 3.74 -2.46
CA SER A 80 12.61 2.30 -2.53
C SER A 80 13.68 1.46 -1.82
N TYR A 81 14.85 2.04 -1.55
CA TYR A 81 15.97 1.40 -0.86
C TYR A 81 16.00 1.73 0.63
N ASP A 82 15.37 2.83 1.06
CA ASP A 82 15.35 3.26 2.45
C ASP A 82 13.92 3.58 2.93
N PRO A 83 13.22 2.62 3.55
CA PRO A 83 11.86 2.81 4.04
C PRO A 83 11.77 3.84 5.18
N SER A 84 12.89 4.23 5.81
CA SER A 84 12.89 5.25 6.86
C SER A 84 12.67 6.67 6.32
N LYS A 85 12.83 6.88 5.01
CA LYS A 85 12.58 8.16 4.34
C LYS A 85 11.09 8.52 4.25
N GLY A 86 10.21 7.60 4.61
CA GLY A 86 8.78 7.83 4.63
C GLY A 86 8.12 7.54 3.29
N TRP A 87 6.95 8.17 3.10
CA TRP A 87 6.04 7.90 2.01
C TRP A 87 5.56 9.21 1.40
N ASP A 88 5.60 9.29 0.07
CA ASP A 88 5.00 10.38 -0.68
C ASP A 88 3.56 10.01 -1.03
N GLU A 89 2.64 10.93 -0.76
CA GLU A 89 1.23 10.74 -1.08
C GLU A 89 1.04 10.60 -2.60
N LEU A 90 0.29 9.57 -2.99
CA LEU A 90 -0.22 9.43 -4.34
C LEU A 90 -1.44 10.34 -4.50
N ASN A 91 -1.40 11.23 -5.49
CA ASN A 91 -2.50 12.13 -5.81
C ASN A 91 -3.67 11.39 -6.49
N THR A 92 -4.30 10.51 -5.73
CA THR A 92 -5.45 9.69 -6.10
C THR A 92 -6.75 10.29 -5.56
N GLY A 93 -6.72 11.58 -5.18
CA GLY A 93 -7.81 12.34 -4.60
C GLY A 93 -8.85 12.81 -5.62
N SER A 94 -10.05 13.14 -5.09
CA SER A 94 -11.30 13.50 -5.78
C SER A 94 -11.14 14.37 -7.04
N GLY A 95 -10.89 13.75 -8.19
CA GLY A 95 -10.89 14.43 -9.49
C GLY A 95 -10.01 13.78 -10.56
N ILE A 96 -8.94 13.07 -10.17
CA ILE A 96 -8.04 12.41 -11.13
C ILE A 96 -8.45 10.95 -11.28
N ILE A 97 -9.53 10.74 -12.03
CA ILE A 97 -10.19 9.45 -12.26
C ILE A 97 -9.35 8.39 -13.01
N ASN A 98 -8.13 8.72 -13.47
CA ASN A 98 -7.38 7.90 -14.43
C ASN A 98 -5.96 7.55 -14.00
N GLU A 99 -5.56 7.79 -12.75
CA GLU A 99 -4.27 7.26 -12.29
C GLU A 99 -4.35 5.73 -12.16
N SER A 100 -3.35 5.06 -12.70
CA SER A 100 -3.20 3.60 -12.66
C SER A 100 -1.78 3.25 -12.21
N PRO A 101 -1.52 2.01 -11.78
CA PRO A 101 -0.16 1.57 -11.44
C PRO A 101 0.85 1.90 -12.54
N LYS A 102 0.49 1.68 -13.81
CA LYS A 102 1.32 2.00 -14.97
C LYS A 102 1.60 3.50 -15.13
N SER A 103 0.60 4.38 -14.94
CA SER A 103 0.81 5.83 -15.11
C SER A 103 1.78 6.40 -14.07
N LEU A 104 1.86 5.76 -12.90
CA LEU A 104 2.77 6.11 -11.81
C LEU A 104 4.09 5.32 -11.84
N GLY A 105 4.32 4.52 -12.90
CA GLY A 105 5.55 3.74 -13.05
C GLY A 105 5.71 2.61 -12.03
N LEU A 106 4.63 2.18 -11.37
CA LEU A 106 4.66 1.08 -10.42
C LEU A 106 4.93 -0.24 -11.14
N LYS A 107 5.71 -1.09 -10.47
CA LYS A 107 6.11 -2.41 -10.94
C LYS A 107 5.46 -3.50 -10.09
N ASP A 108 5.58 -4.74 -10.55
CA ASP A 108 5.19 -5.90 -9.77
C ASP A 108 5.92 -5.90 -8.42
N GLY A 109 5.21 -6.22 -7.34
CA GLY A 109 5.72 -6.17 -5.97
C GLY A 109 5.85 -4.77 -5.37
N ALA A 110 5.38 -3.72 -6.05
CA ALA A 110 5.43 -2.35 -5.52
C ALA A 110 4.72 -2.25 -4.16
N LYS A 111 5.38 -1.57 -3.20
CA LYS A 111 4.85 -1.32 -1.86
C LYS A 111 4.09 0.00 -1.86
N ILE A 112 2.86 -0.05 -1.36
CA ILE A 112 1.97 1.11 -1.27
C ILE A 112 1.50 1.20 0.17
N ALA A 113 1.82 2.28 0.87
CA ALA A 113 1.20 2.56 2.15
C ALA A 113 -0.25 3.01 1.93
N PHE A 114 -1.15 2.64 2.84
CA PHE A 114 -2.48 3.24 2.90
C PHE A 114 -2.74 3.76 4.31
N ALA A 115 -3.59 4.77 4.40
CA ALA A 115 -4.11 5.28 5.66
C ALA A 115 -5.56 5.74 5.46
N PHE A 116 -6.25 6.03 6.55
CA PHE A 116 -7.61 6.53 6.53
C PHE A 116 -7.62 7.98 6.98
N VAL A 117 -8.43 8.81 6.34
CA VAL A 117 -8.65 10.21 6.71
C VAL A 117 -9.97 10.27 7.48
N GLY A 118 -9.92 10.52 8.79
CA GLY A 118 -11.10 10.83 9.58
C GLY A 118 -11.37 12.33 9.70
N GLU A 119 -12.56 12.70 10.22
CA GLU A 119 -12.94 14.09 10.50
C GLU A 119 -11.94 14.83 11.43
N GLU A 120 -11.24 14.10 12.30
CA GLU A 120 -10.23 14.65 13.22
C GLU A 120 -8.82 14.80 12.59
N GLU A 121 -8.64 14.29 11.36
CA GLU A 121 -7.34 14.17 10.70
C GLU A 121 -7.24 15.02 9.43
N GLU A 122 -8.28 15.83 9.13
CA GLU A 122 -8.32 16.76 7.99
C GLU A 122 -7.17 17.78 7.99
N ASP A 123 -6.63 18.12 9.16
CA ASP A 123 -5.53 19.09 9.31
C ASP A 123 -4.12 18.46 9.17
N LYS A 124 -4.00 17.13 9.09
CA LYS A 124 -2.70 16.44 8.99
C LYS A 124 -2.31 16.25 7.53
N GLU A 125 -1.02 16.46 7.21
CA GLU A 125 -0.51 16.07 5.90
C GLU A 125 -0.63 14.54 5.73
N ALA A 126 -1.11 14.05 4.58
CA ALA A 126 -1.35 12.62 4.38
C ALA A 126 -0.11 11.75 4.60
N LYS A 127 1.09 12.31 4.36
CA LYS A 127 2.37 11.64 4.63
C LYS A 127 2.57 11.27 6.11
N GLU A 128 1.96 12.01 7.03
CA GLU A 128 2.02 11.76 8.47
C GLU A 128 1.05 10.64 8.91
N LEU A 129 0.03 10.37 8.08
CA LEU A 129 -0.94 9.32 8.32
C LEU A 129 -0.37 7.93 7.99
N PHE A 130 0.60 7.85 7.08
CA PHE A 130 1.22 6.57 6.74
C PHE A 130 2.07 6.04 7.89
N HIS A 131 1.66 4.90 8.41
CA HIS A 131 2.37 4.16 9.44
C HIS A 131 2.60 2.74 8.95
N VAL A 132 3.86 2.36 8.74
CA VAL A 132 4.24 1.00 8.31
C VAL A 132 5.31 0.49 9.24
N GLU A 133 5.08 -0.69 9.79
CA GLU A 133 5.99 -1.34 10.72
C GLU A 133 6.81 -2.38 9.96
N TYR A 134 8.12 -2.33 10.16
CA TYR A 134 9.03 -3.36 9.66
C TYR A 134 9.48 -4.22 10.83
N PRO A 135 9.48 -5.56 10.68
CA PRO A 135 10.02 -6.44 11.71
C PRO A 135 11.49 -6.08 11.98
N ASN A 136 11.85 -5.92 13.25
CA ASN A 136 13.24 -5.79 13.66
C ASN A 136 13.86 -7.20 13.67
N LEU A 137 14.63 -7.53 12.63
CA LEU A 137 15.25 -8.85 12.49
C LEU A 137 16.27 -9.12 13.61
N ASP A 138 16.97 -8.09 14.09
CA ASP A 138 17.95 -8.23 15.17
C ASP A 138 17.28 -8.61 16.50
N GLU A 139 16.07 -8.11 16.72
CA GLU A 139 15.25 -8.47 17.88
C GLU A 139 14.64 -9.87 17.74
N LEU A 140 14.32 -10.28 16.52
CA LEU A 140 13.74 -11.60 16.22
C LEU A 140 14.77 -12.73 16.19
N TYR A 141 16.02 -12.42 15.82
CA TYR A 141 17.12 -13.37 15.66
C TYR A 141 18.40 -12.86 16.35
N PRO A 142 18.37 -12.65 17.69
CA PRO A 142 19.51 -12.10 18.43
C PRO A 142 20.75 -13.01 18.39
N GLU A 143 20.56 -14.30 18.09
CA GLU A 143 21.61 -15.31 18.01
C GLU A 143 22.53 -15.14 16.78
N GLU A 144 22.05 -14.55 15.68
CA GLU A 144 22.80 -14.44 14.40
C GLU A 144 23.77 -13.24 14.36
N MET A 145 23.68 -12.34 15.35
CA MET A 145 24.61 -11.22 15.51
C MET A 145 25.79 -11.52 16.46
N ALA A 146 25.80 -12.70 17.06
CA ALA A 146 26.88 -13.16 17.94
C ALA A 146 27.94 -13.95 17.14
N GLU A 147 28.59 -13.31 16.17
CA GLU A 147 29.81 -13.83 15.54
C GLU A 147 30.91 -12.76 15.42
#